data_AF-A0A7Z7PVK1-F1
#
_entry.id   AF-A0A7Z7PVK1-F1
#
_cell.length_a   1.000
_cell.length_b   1.000
_cell.length_c   1.000
_cell.angle_alpha   90.00
_cell.angle_beta   90.00
_cell.angle_gamma   90.00
#
_symmetry.space_group_name_H-M   'P 1'
#
loop_
_entity.id
_entity.type
_entity.pdbx_description
1 polymer ?
#
loop_
_entity_poly.entity_id
_entity_poly.type
_entity_poly.pdbx_seq_one_letter_code
_entity_poly.pdbx_strand_id
1 'polypeptide(L)'
;MNDADASETERSERDPRFCSMPKEALEELAVSAIHEHRRLLAADEAVYEEWTRASGDPSVSSDVLANLQDEYIARQKKSEAQQEELSQIIDALGYIPDVPLDDAN
;
A
#
# COMPACT_ATOMS: atom_id res chain seq x y z
N MET A 1 -7.92 26.96 32.74
CA MET A 1 -7.02 27.81 31.91
C MET A 1 -5.61 27.57 32.44
N ASN A 2 -4.65 26.98 31.73
CA ASN A 2 -4.42 26.91 30.28
C ASN A 2 -4.19 25.50 29.75
N ASP A 3 -4.61 25.37 28.50
CA ASP A 3 -4.33 24.35 27.50
C ASP A 3 -2.85 24.21 27.10
N ALA A 4 -2.60 23.08 26.45
CA ALA A 4 -1.66 22.86 25.35
C ALA A 4 -0.16 22.78 25.68
N ASP A 5 0.34 21.54 25.70
CA ASP A 5 1.44 21.15 24.82
C ASP A 5 1.14 19.71 24.38
N ALA A 6 0.46 19.60 23.23
CA ALA A 6 1.07 19.19 21.99
C ALA A 6 1.24 17.67 21.97
N SER A 7 0.22 17.03 21.38
CA SER A 7 0.21 15.64 20.98
C SER A 7 1.57 15.30 20.35
N GLU A 8 2.39 14.55 21.08
CA GLU A 8 3.40 13.69 20.48
C GLU A 8 2.60 12.66 19.68
N THR A 9 2.15 13.06 18.48
CA THR A 9 1.78 12.13 17.43
C THR A 9 2.95 11.16 17.39
N GLU A 10 2.68 9.92 17.77
CA GLU A 10 3.64 8.82 17.75
C GLU A 10 4.39 8.94 16.44
N ARG A 11 5.60 9.49 16.51
CA ARG A 11 6.44 9.68 15.35
C ARG A 11 6.85 8.27 15.05
N SER A 12 6.08 7.56 14.21
CA SER A 12 6.41 6.23 13.72
C SER A 12 7.91 6.19 13.57
N GLU A 13 8.56 5.39 14.42
CA GLU A 13 10.00 5.46 14.59
C GLU A 13 10.61 5.26 13.22
N ARG A 14 11.03 6.36 12.58
CA ARG A 14 11.47 6.34 11.19
C ARG A 14 12.55 5.29 11.09
N ASP A 15 12.33 4.30 10.24
CA ASP A 15 13.22 3.16 10.18
C ASP A 15 14.65 3.67 9.93
N PRO A 16 15.59 3.40 10.85
CA PRO A 16 16.95 3.93 10.75
C PRO A 16 17.67 3.46 9.49
N ARG A 17 17.20 2.36 8.86
CA ARG A 17 17.70 1.88 7.56
C ARG A 17 17.50 2.94 6.49
N PHE A 18 16.32 3.52 6.38
CA PHE A 18 16.03 4.55 5.37
C PHE A 18 16.71 5.87 5.72
N CYS A 19 16.75 6.25 7.00
CA CYS A 19 17.41 7.50 7.43
C CYS A 19 18.91 7.56 7.12
N SER A 20 19.57 6.41 6.92
CA SER A 20 21.01 6.30 6.66
C SER A 20 21.35 6.24 5.16
N MET A 21 20.35 6.15 4.28
CA MET A 21 20.56 6.02 2.83
C MET A 21 20.85 7.39 2.17
N PRO A 22 21.64 7.42 1.08
CA PRO A 22 21.75 8.60 0.23
C PRO A 22 20.39 9.03 -0.31
N LYS A 23 20.19 10.34 -0.49
CA LYS A 23 18.92 10.90 -0.96
C LYS A 23 18.52 10.32 -2.32
N GLU A 24 19.46 10.19 -3.24
CA GLU A 24 19.25 9.65 -4.58
C GLU A 24 18.76 8.19 -4.52
N ALA A 25 19.34 7.39 -3.63
CA ALA A 25 18.94 5.99 -3.42
C ALA A 25 17.56 5.88 -2.76
N LEU A 26 17.21 6.79 -1.85
CA LEU A 26 15.87 6.88 -1.27
C LEU A 26 14.82 7.26 -2.30
N GLU A 27 15.14 8.19 -3.20
CA GLU A 27 14.24 8.62 -4.26
C GLU A 27 13.98 7.49 -5.27
N GLU A 28 15.01 6.79 -5.71
CA GLU A 28 14.86 5.59 -6.56
C GLU A 28 14.01 4.51 -5.88
N LEU A 29 14.25 4.27 -4.59
CA LEU A 29 13.47 3.30 -3.80
C LEU A 29 12.01 3.73 -3.66
N ALA A 30 11.75 5.03 -3.40
CA ALA A 30 10.40 5.59 -3.30
C ALA A 30 9.64 5.45 -4.62
N VAL A 31 10.28 5.79 -5.75
CA VAL A 31 9.69 5.64 -7.09
C VAL A 31 9.32 4.18 -7.34
N SER A 32 10.25 3.25 -7.10
CA SER A 32 9.98 1.81 -7.27
C SER A 32 8.85 1.31 -6.36
N ALA A 33 8.81 1.76 -5.11
CA ALA A 33 7.77 1.38 -4.15
C ALA A 33 6.39 1.96 -4.55
N ILE A 34 6.34 3.16 -5.12
CA ILE A 34 5.09 3.74 -5.66
C ILE A 34 4.58 2.95 -6.86
N HIS A 35 5.46 2.53 -7.77
CA HIS A 35 5.06 1.66 -8.89
C HIS A 35 4.49 0.32 -8.40
N GLU A 36 5.17 -0.34 -7.45
CA GLU A 36 4.66 -1.59 -6.88
C GLU A 36 3.32 -1.38 -6.16
N HIS A 37 3.16 -0.28 -5.41
CA HIS A 37 1.90 0.05 -4.75
C HIS A 37 0.75 0.17 -5.75
N ARG A 38 0.95 0.92 -6.84
CA ARG A 38 -0.05 1.07 -7.92
C ARG A 38 -0.38 -0.27 -8.57
N ARG A 39 0.63 -1.12 -8.81
CA ARG A 39 0.46 -2.45 -9.40
C ARG A 39 -0.33 -3.39 -8.49
N LEU A 40 -0.06 -3.37 -7.19
CA LEU A 40 -0.80 -4.16 -6.20
C LEU A 40 -2.25 -3.68 -6.12
N LEU A 41 -2.49 -2.37 -6.06
CA LEU A 41 -3.84 -1.81 -6.02
C LEU A 41 -4.67 -2.22 -7.24
N ALA A 42 -4.10 -2.14 -8.44
CA ALA A 42 -4.80 -2.57 -9.67
C ALA A 42 -5.11 -4.08 -9.68
N ALA A 43 -4.19 -4.90 -9.17
CA ALA A 43 -4.40 -6.34 -9.07
C ALA A 43 -5.44 -6.71 -8.01
N ASP A 44 -5.49 -5.96 -6.91
CA ASP A 44 -6.41 -6.19 -5.80
C ASP A 44 -7.83 -5.74 -6.17
N GLU A 45 -7.98 -4.63 -6.89
CA GLU A 45 -9.27 -4.16 -7.42
C GLU A 45 -9.89 -5.21 -8.34
N ALA A 46 -9.11 -5.84 -9.23
CA ALA A 46 -9.61 -6.88 -10.12
C ALA A 46 -10.20 -8.09 -9.35
N VAL A 47 -9.56 -8.51 -8.26
CA VAL A 47 -10.06 -9.60 -7.40
C VAL A 47 -11.30 -9.17 -6.63
N TYR A 48 -11.35 -7.93 -6.14
CA TYR A 48 -12.52 -7.39 -5.47
C TYR A 48 -13.73 -7.31 -6.40
N GLU A 49 -13.56 -6.85 -7.63
CA GLU A 49 -14.60 -6.82 -8.65
C GLU A 49 -15.11 -8.22 -8.99
N GLU A 50 -14.21 -9.20 -9.14
CA GLU A 50 -14.56 -10.60 -9.38
C GLU A 50 -15.35 -11.20 -8.21
N TRP A 51 -14.88 -10.99 -6.98
CA TRP A 51 -15.57 -11.45 -5.78
C TRP A 51 -16.95 -10.82 -5.64
N THR A 52 -17.07 -9.51 -5.90
CA THR A 52 -18.35 -8.79 -5.85
C THR A 52 -19.33 -9.32 -6.90
N ARG A 53 -18.85 -9.58 -8.12
CA ARG A 53 -19.64 -10.18 -9.20
C ARG A 53 -20.10 -11.59 -8.83
N ALA A 54 -19.18 -12.43 -8.37
CA ALA A 54 -19.44 -13.82 -8.00
C ALA A 54 -20.44 -13.90 -6.84
N SER A 55 -20.33 -12.99 -5.86
CA SER A 55 -21.23 -12.94 -4.70
C SER A 55 -22.69 -12.60 -5.07
N GLY A 56 -22.90 -11.93 -6.21
CA GLY A 56 -24.23 -11.64 -6.74
C GLY A 56 -24.82 -12.75 -7.61
N ASP A 57 -24.05 -13.78 -7.95
CA ASP A 57 -24.45 -14.86 -8.83
C ASP A 57 -24.83 -16.13 -8.03
N PRO A 58 -26.11 -16.51 -7.97
CA PRO A 58 -26.57 -17.68 -7.22
C PRO A 58 -26.09 -19.02 -7.79
N SER A 59 -25.48 -19.04 -8.98
CA SER A 59 -24.89 -20.23 -9.58
C SER A 59 -23.47 -20.52 -9.09
N VAL A 60 -22.81 -19.54 -8.46
CA VAL A 60 -21.47 -19.70 -7.90
C VAL A 60 -21.54 -20.48 -6.60
N SER A 61 -20.66 -21.47 -6.43
CA SER A 61 -20.60 -22.28 -5.22
C SER A 61 -20.01 -21.49 -4.04
N SER A 62 -20.42 -21.86 -2.83
CA SER A 62 -19.86 -21.28 -1.60
C SER A 62 -18.34 -21.43 -1.50
N ASP A 63 -17.80 -22.54 -2.01
CA ASP A 63 -16.35 -22.81 -1.98
C ASP A 63 -15.57 -21.83 -2.87
N VAL A 64 -16.13 -21.47 -4.03
CA VAL A 64 -15.52 -20.47 -4.93
C VAL A 64 -15.56 -19.09 -4.29
N LEU A 65 -16.67 -18.73 -3.63
CA LEU A 65 -16.77 -17.46 -2.90
C LEU A 65 -15.79 -17.38 -1.73
N ALA A 66 -15.62 -18.47 -0.98
CA ALA A 66 -14.66 -18.55 0.12
C ALA A 66 -13.22 -18.38 -0.38
N ASN A 67 -12.86 -19.02 -1.49
CA ASN A 67 -11.53 -18.87 -2.08
C ASN A 67 -11.24 -17.43 -2.53
N LEU A 68 -12.21 -16.77 -3.17
CA LEU A 68 -12.08 -15.36 -3.59
C LEU A 68 -11.95 -14.42 -2.38
N GLN A 69 -12.69 -14.70 -1.30
CA GLN A 69 -12.58 -13.96 -0.04
C GLN A 69 -11.19 -14.13 0.60
N ASP A 70 -10.69 -15.37 0.68
CA ASP A 70 -9.37 -15.65 1.24
C ASP A 70 -8.25 -14.99 0.43
N GLU A 71 -8.36 -15.01 -0.90
CA GLU A 71 -7.43 -14.33 -1.79
C GLU A 71 -7.45 -12.81 -1.58
N TYR A 72 -8.64 -12.21 -1.47
CA TYR A 72 -8.79 -10.79 -1.18
C TYR A 72 -8.13 -10.41 0.17
N ILE A 73 -8.38 -11.19 1.23
CA ILE A 73 -7.78 -10.94 2.56
C ILE A 73 -6.25 -11.06 2.51
N ALA A 74 -5.72 -12.06 1.79
CA ALA A 74 -4.27 -12.26 1.67
C ALA A 74 -3.60 -11.08 0.94
N ARG A 75 -4.26 -10.59 -0.11
CA ARG A 75 -3.82 -9.43 -0.90
C ARG A 75 -3.87 -8.14 -0.10
N GLN A 76 -4.97 -7.89 0.60
CA GLN A 76 -5.12 -6.73 1.47
C GLN A 76 -3.97 -6.63 2.48
N LYS A 77 -3.64 -7.72 3.17
CA LYS A 77 -2.51 -7.75 4.13
C LYS A 77 -1.17 -7.43 3.48
N LYS A 78 -0.95 -7.89 2.25
CA LYS A 78 0.28 -7.60 1.50
C LYS A 78 0.35 -6.13 1.11
N SER A 79 -0.77 -5.57 0.64
CA SER A 79 -0.87 -4.16 0.24
C SER A 79 -0.71 -3.22 1.44
N GLU A 80 -1.28 -3.56 2.60
CA GLU A 80 -1.06 -2.82 3.86
C GLU A 80 0.42 -2.82 4.27
N ALA A 81 1.09 -3.98 4.26
CA ALA A 81 2.51 -4.07 4.59
C ALA A 81 3.39 -3.28 3.62
N GLN A 82 3.05 -3.31 2.33
CA GLN A 82 3.78 -2.57 1.30
C GLN A 82 3.56 -1.05 1.43
N GLN A 83 2.34 -0.62 1.75
CA GLN A 83 2.01 0.79 1.97
C GLN A 83 2.71 1.34 3.21
N GLU A 84 2.82 0.55 4.28
CA GLU A 84 3.57 0.92 5.48
C GLU A 84 5.06 1.13 5.17
N GLU A 85 5.69 0.22 4.42
CA GLU A 85 7.07 0.38 3.97
C GLU A 85 7.24 1.64 3.11
N LEU A 86 6.33 1.88 2.16
CA LEU A 86 6.33 3.11 1.35
C LEU A 86 6.21 4.36 2.23
N SER A 87 5.34 4.36 3.24
CA SER A 87 5.19 5.50 4.17
C SER A 87 6.51 5.83 4.86
N GLN A 88 7.22 4.81 5.34
CA GLN A 88 8.51 5.01 6.01
C GLN A 88 9.59 5.55 5.07
N ILE A 89 9.59 5.10 3.81
CA ILE A 89 10.49 5.63 2.78
C ILE A 89 10.19 7.11 2.50
N ILE A 90 8.91 7.48 2.35
CA ILE A 90 8.49 8.87 2.12
C ILE A 90 8.82 9.77 3.32
N ASP A 91 8.63 9.28 4.54
CA ASP A 91 8.99 10.00 5.77
C ASP A 91 10.50 10.23 5.92
N ALA A 92 11.32 9.32 5.39
CA ALA A 92 12.77 9.48 5.32
C ALA A 92 13.19 10.44 4.20
N LEU A 93 12.54 10.37 3.02
CA LEU A 93 12.81 11.23 1.87
C LEU A 93 12.35 12.68 2.09
N GLY A 94 11.25 12.87 2.82
CA GLY A 94 10.68 14.17 3.18
C GLY A 94 9.77 14.80 2.12
N TYR A 95 9.50 14.09 1.01
CA TYR A 95 8.54 14.47 -0.04
C TYR A 95 8.10 13.22 -0.81
N ILE A 96 7.02 13.36 -1.57
CA ILE A 96 6.57 12.34 -2.53
C ILE A 96 7.23 12.67 -3.88
N PRO A 97 8.06 11.79 -4.46
CA PRO A 97 8.67 12.03 -5.75
C PRO A 97 7.62 12.00 -6.86
N ASP A 98 7.90 12.67 -7.98
CA ASP A 98 7.07 12.54 -9.16
C ASP A 98 7.27 11.15 -9.78
N VAL A 99 6.19 10.41 -9.94
CA VAL A 99 6.21 9.05 -10.47
C VAL A 99 5.28 9.00 -11.67
N PRO A 100 5.83 8.93 -12.90
CA PRO A 100 5.00 8.85 -14.10
C PRO A 100 4.07 7.64 -13.97
N LEU A 101 2.88 7.76 -14.56
CA LEU A 101 2.05 6.58 -14.75
C LEU A 101 2.84 5.63 -15.65
N ASP A 102 2.93 4.35 -15.27
CA ASP A 102 3.36 3.36 -16.24
C ASP A 102 2.35 3.43 -17.38
N ASP A 103 2.80 3.91 -18.55
CA ASP A 103 2.00 3.85 -19.77
C ASP A 103 1.57 2.39 -19.91
N ALA A 104 0.26 2.15 -19.83
CA ALA A 104 -0.32 0.83 -20.02
C ALA A 104 0.03 0.36 -21.43
N ASN A 105 1.07 -0.47 -21.54
CA ASN A 105 1.49 -1.12 -22.78
C ASN A 105 0.90 -2.52 -22.87
#